data_AF-A0A964IGP2-F1
#
_entry.id   AF-A0A964IGP2-F1
#
_cell.length_a   1.000
_cell.length_b   1.000
_cell.length_c   1.000
_cell.angle_alpha   90.00
_cell.angle_beta   90.00
_cell.angle_gamma   90.00
#
_symmetry.space_group_name_H-M   'P 1'
#
loop_
_entity.id
_entity.type
_entity.pdbx_description
1 polymer ?
#
loop_
_entity_poly.entity_id
_entity_poly.type
_entity_poly.pdbx_seq_one_letter_code
_entity_poly.pdbx_strand_id
1 'polypeptide(L)' 'MEKHTLEQLEAALDAISKDLAPRVEELAEKSTAGLLTPEDQKEYSEVVRLNDMLSLLKLEAEQFWTMRAAS' A
#
# COMPACT_ATOMS: atom_id res chain seq x y z
N MET A 1 -7.67 19.88 1.76
CA MET A 1 -6.70 19.21 2.65
C MET A 1 -5.60 20.19 2.98
N GLU A 2 -4.99 20.10 4.15
CA GLU A 2 -3.81 20.88 4.52
C GLU A 2 -2.56 20.02 4.24
N LYS A 3 -1.37 20.64 4.10
CA LYS A 3 -0.10 19.90 3.90
C LYS A 3 0.12 18.83 4.97
N HIS A 4 -0.36 19.11 6.18
CA HIS A 4 -0.39 18.21 7.32
C HIS A 4 -1.15 16.90 7.07
N THR A 5 -2.24 16.93 6.28
CA THR A 5 -3.03 15.74 5.97
C THR A 5 -2.27 14.76 5.07
N LEU A 6 -1.40 15.28 4.20
CA LEU A 6 -0.60 14.47 3.28
C LEU A 6 0.58 13.81 4.02
N GLU A 7 1.23 14.56 4.91
CA GLU A 7 2.28 14.05 5.81
C GLU A 7 1.73 12.97 6.76
N GLN A 8 0.51 13.15 7.29
CA GLN A 8 -0.17 12.14 8.10
C GLN A 8 -0.51 10.88 7.29
N LEU A 9 -0.94 11.04 6.04
CA LEU A 9 -1.18 9.92 5.15
C LEU A 9 0.13 9.15 4.92
N GLU A 10 1.21 9.82 4.53
CA GLU A 10 2.52 9.18 4.32
C GLU A 10 3.02 8.44 5.57
N ALA A 11 2.90 9.05 6.75
CA ALA A 11 3.27 8.39 8.01
C ALA A 11 2.43 7.15 8.31
N ALA A 12 1.13 7.20 8.06
CA ALA A 12 0.25 6.04 8.21
C ALA A 12 0.60 4.91 7.23
N LEU A 13 0.96 5.27 5.99
CA LEU A 13 1.39 4.29 4.98
C LEU A 13 2.70 3.61 5.35
N ASP A 14 3.68 4.37 5.84
CA ASP A 14 4.96 3.83 6.28
C ASP A 14 4.79 2.89 7.48
N ALA A 15 3.93 3.23 8.44
CA ALA A 15 3.61 2.37 9.57
C ALA A 15 2.96 1.05 9.10
N ILE A 16 1.94 1.12 8.24
CA ILE A 16 1.27 -0.07 7.68
C ILE A 16 2.25 -0.93 6.88
N SER A 17 3.14 -0.31 6.09
CA SER A 17 4.16 -1.03 5.33
C SER A 17 5.12 -1.80 6.24
N LYS A 18 5.53 -1.22 7.37
CA LYS A 18 6.43 -1.86 8.34
C LYS A 18 5.74 -3.04 9.04
N ASP A 19 4.47 -2.90 9.37
CA ASP A 19 3.69 -3.97 10.01
C ASP A 19 3.42 -5.13 9.05
N LEU A 20 3.16 -4.84 7.77
CA LEU A 20 2.87 -5.87 6.76
C LEU A 20 4.11 -6.54 6.17
N ALA A 21 5.27 -5.87 6.16
CA ALA A 21 6.48 -6.37 5.52
C ALA A 21 6.88 -7.80 5.95
N PRO A 22 6.91 -8.15 7.26
CA PRO A 22 7.25 -9.51 7.68
C PRO A 22 6.29 -10.57 7.15
N ARG A 23 4.99 -10.25 7.09
CA ARG A 23 3.98 -11.18 6.60
C ARG A 23 4.05 -11.37 5.09
N VAL A 24 4.30 -10.30 4.34
CA VAL A 24 4.52 -10.36 2.89
C VAL A 24 5.77 -11.18 2.56
N GLU A 25 6.84 -11.03 3.35
CA GLU A 25 8.07 -11.81 3.19
C GLU A 25 7.82 -13.30 3.46
N GLU A 26 7.09 -13.65 4.53
CA GLU A 26 6.68 -15.03 4.83
C GLU A 26 5.83 -15.64 3.69
N LEU A 27 4.90 -14.87 3.12
CA LEU A 27 4.08 -15.31 1.98
C LEU A 27 4.94 -15.52 0.73
N ALA A 28 5.93 -14.66 0.48
CA ALA A 28 6.86 -14.81 -0.63
C ALA A 28 7.77 -16.04 -0.49
N GLU A 29 8.24 -16.33 0.74
CA GLU A 29 9.00 -17.55 1.03
C GLU A 29 8.15 -18.81 0.83
N LYS A 30 6.91 -18.83 1.34
CA LYS A 30 5.96 -19.94 1.10
C LYS A 30 5.67 -20.13 -0.38
N SER A 31 5.54 -19.04 -1.14
CA SER A 31 5.36 -19.07 -2.59
C SER A 31 6.53 -19.76 -3.27
N THR A 32 7.75 -19.32 -2.95
CA THR A 32 9.00 -19.86 -3.49
C THR A 32 9.17 -21.34 -3.14
N ALA A 33 8.77 -21.74 -1.94
CA ALA A 33 8.81 -23.12 -1.47
C ALA A 33 7.70 -24.01 -2.06
N GLY A 34 6.72 -23.44 -2.79
CA GLY A 34 5.55 -24.17 -3.28
C GLY A 34 4.57 -24.60 -2.18
N LEU A 35 4.62 -23.94 -1.02
CA LEU A 35 3.82 -24.24 0.17
C LEU A 35 2.67 -23.25 0.38
N LEU A 36 2.39 -22.41 -0.62
CA LEU A 36 1.33 -21.42 -0.53
C LEU A 36 -0.04 -22.10 -0.43
N THR A 37 -0.75 -21.87 0.66
CA THR A 37 -2.13 -22.35 0.79
C THR A 37 -3.08 -21.45 -0.01
N PRO A 38 -4.30 -21.92 -0.34
CA PRO A 38 -5.33 -21.05 -0.94
C PRO A 38 -5.65 -19.82 -0.07
N GLU A 39 -5.56 -19.96 1.25
CA GLU A 39 -5.77 -18.87 2.21
C GLU A 39 -4.65 -17.83 2.11
N ASP A 40 -3.39 -18.28 2.12
CA ASP A 40 -2.20 -17.43 1.90
C ASP A 40 -2.26 -16.74 0.52
N GLN A 41 -2.76 -17.42 -0.52
CA GLN A 41 -2.92 -16.85 -1.86
C GLN A 41 -3.96 -15.72 -1.88
N LYS A 42 -5.07 -15.91 -1.18
CA LYS A 42 -6.13 -14.92 -1.05
C LYS A 42 -5.61 -13.70 -0.30
N GLU A 43 -4.93 -13.90 0.82
CA GLU A 43 -4.30 -12.83 1.61
C GLU A 43 -3.32 -12.02 0.75
N TYR A 44 -2.42 -12.70 0.02
CA TYR A 44 -1.45 -12.05 -0.85
C TYR A 44 -2.14 -11.22 -1.95
N SER A 45 -3.21 -11.75 -2.54
CA SER A 45 -3.99 -11.04 -3.56
C SER A 45 -4.71 -9.81 -2.99
N GLU A 46 -5.20 -9.88 -1.75
CA GLU A 46 -5.81 -8.74 -1.06
C GLU A 46 -4.79 -7.65 -0.76
N VAL A 47 -3.57 -8.01 -0.32
CA VAL A 47 -2.48 -7.05 -0.10
C VAL A 47 -2.12 -6.32 -1.40
N VAL A 48 -1.98 -7.05 -2.51
CA VAL A 48 -1.73 -6.44 -3.83
C VAL A 48 -2.84 -5.48 -4.22
N ARG A 49 -4.11 -5.91 -4.11
CA ARG A 49 -5.27 -5.06 -4.44
C ARG A 49 -5.30 -3.77 -3.63
N LEU A 50 -5.01 -3.85 -2.33
CA LEU A 50 -4.97 -2.68 -1.46
C LEU A 50 -3.82 -1.74 -1.82
N ASN A 51 -2.65 -2.29 -2.17
CA ASN A 51 -1.50 -1.50 -2.62
C ASN A 51 -1.78 -0.75 -3.92
N ASP A 52 -2.42 -1.39 -4.90
CA ASP A 52 -2.82 -0.76 -6.17
C ASP A 52 -3.80 0.40 -5.93
N MET A 53 -4.83 0.17 -5.12
CA MET A 53 -5.81 1.19 -4.77
C MET A 53 -5.16 2.38 -4.07
N LEU A 54 -4.23 2.12 -3.15
CA LEU A 54 -3.49 3.15 -2.45
C LEU A 54 -2.62 3.98 -3.39
N SER A 55 -1.95 3.32 -4.34
CA SER A 55 -1.11 3.98 -5.35
C SER A 55 -1.94 4.91 -6.24
N LEU A 56 -3.16 4.49 -6.63
CA LEU A 56 -4.10 5.34 -7.37
C LEU A 56 -4.54 6.56 -6.56
N LEU A 57 -4.92 6.37 -5.29
CA LEU A 57 -5.32 7.49 -4.42
C LEU A 57 -4.18 8.48 -4.19
N LYS A 58 -2.93 7.99 -4.06
CA LYS A 58 -1.75 8.85 -3.96
C LYS A 58 -1.58 9.69 -5.24
N LEU A 59 -1.69 9.07 -6.42
CA LEU A 59 -1.61 9.77 -7.70
C LEU A 59 -2.69 10.85 -7.83
N GLU A 60 -3.94 10.53 -7.51
CA GLU A 60 -5.05 11.50 -7.55
C GLU A 60 -4.83 12.67 -6.59
N ALA A 61 -4.35 12.40 -5.37
CA ALA A 61 -4.03 13.43 -4.39
C ALA A 61 -2.93 14.37 -4.91
N GLU A 62 -1.84 13.81 -5.44
CA GLU A 62 -0.73 14.58 -6.03
C GLU A 62 -1.20 15.46 -7.21
N GLN A 63 -2.05 14.92 -8.10
CA GLN A 63 -2.63 15.67 -9.21
C GLN A 63 -3.52 16.83 -8.73
N PHE A 64 -4.40 16.57 -7.76
CA PHE A 64 -5.27 17.59 -7.18
C PHE A 64 -4.46 18.76 -6.59
N TRP A 65 -3.38 18.46 -5.88
CA TRP A 65 -2.49 19.47 -5.30
C TRP A 65 -1.72 20.25 -6.36
N THR A 66 -1.22 19.57 -7.40
CA THR A 66 -0.53 20.22 -8.51
C THR A 66 -1.44 21.23 -9.22
N MET A 67 -2.69 20.86 -9.48
CA MET A 67 -3.68 21.78 -10.08
C MET A 67 -4.01 22.96 -9.16
N ARG A 68 -4.19 22.70 -7.85
CA ARG A 68 -4.48 23.74 -6.86
C ARG A 68 -3.33 24.73 -6.68
N ALA A 69 -2.08 24.29 -6.75
CA ALA A 69 -0.91 25.16 -6.64
C ALA A 69 -0.68 26.02 -7.89
N ALA A 70 -1.25 25.63 -9.04
CA ALA A 70 -1.17 26.35 -10.30
C ALA A 70 -2.33 27.35 -10.55
N SER A 71 -3.36 27.36 -9.69
CA SER A 71 -4.49 28.31 -9.71
C SER A 71 -4.31 29.40 -8.67
#